data_AF-A0A4U0ZPV5-F1
#
_entry.id   AF-A0A4U0ZPV5-F1
#
_cell.length_a   1.000
_cell.length_b   1.000
_cell.length_c   1.000
_cell.angle_alpha   90.00
_cell.angle_beta   90.00
_cell.angle_gamma   90.00
#
_symmetry.space_group_name_H-M   'P 1'
#
loop_
_entity.id
_entity.type
_entity.pdbx_description
1 polymer ?
#
loop_
_entity_poly.entity_id
_entity_poly.type
_entity_poly.pdbx_seq_one_letter_code
_entity_poly.pdbx_strand_id
1 'polypeptide(L)'
;MLLLSTLAIAADTAKVMHPELSEQEMLTPCADCHREATPEVEKEWFNSLHGIAMVKCYQCHGTFGDFVVTPSRENCATCHLDMMEKCSKDKPCWECHVPHSFKEKK
;
A
#
# COMPACT_ATOMS: atom_id res chain seq x y z
N MET A 1 16.81 22.27 45.49
CA MET A 1 16.20 21.03 44.96
C MET A 1 15.40 21.42 43.72
N LEU A 2 16.02 21.38 42.54
CA LEU A 2 15.34 21.67 41.27
C LEU A 2 14.59 20.41 40.84
N LEU A 3 13.26 20.47 40.85
CA LEU A 3 12.39 19.43 40.32
C LEU A 3 12.35 19.59 38.79
N LEU A 4 13.09 18.75 38.07
CA LEU A 4 12.97 18.56 36.63
C LEU A 4 11.68 17.79 36.36
N SER A 5 10.61 18.52 36.02
CA SER A 5 9.37 17.92 35.52
C SER A 5 9.56 17.48 34.07
N THR A 6 9.83 16.19 33.88
CA THR A 6 9.79 15.55 32.56
C THR A 6 8.34 15.46 32.09
N LEU A 7 7.99 16.26 31.09
CA LEU A 7 6.77 16.08 30.31
C LEU A 7 6.91 14.80 29.48
N ALA A 8 6.16 13.76 29.86
CA ALA A 8 5.99 12.58 29.04
C ALA A 8 5.08 12.95 27.85
N ILE A 9 5.64 12.94 26.64
CA ILE A 9 4.85 13.01 25.42
C ILE A 9 4.23 11.63 25.23
N ALA A 10 2.91 11.53 25.48
CA ALA A 10 2.14 10.37 25.09
C ALA A 10 2.03 10.37 23.55
N ALA A 11 2.72 9.44 22.90
CA ALA A 11 2.50 9.17 21.48
C ALA A 11 1.11 8.56 21.32
N ASP A 12 0.22 9.29 20.64
CA ASP A 12 -1.13 8.85 20.34
C ASP A 12 -1.06 7.67 19.35
N THR A 13 -1.28 6.46 19.86
CA THR A 13 -1.14 5.20 19.12
C THR A 13 -2.39 4.87 18.30
N ALA A 14 -3.00 5.88 17.68
CA ALA A 14 -4.08 5.68 16.71
C ALA A 14 -3.49 5.30 15.35
N LYS A 15 -3.12 4.02 15.21
CA LYS A 15 -2.89 3.25 13.96
C LYS A 15 -2.59 4.12 12.72
N VAL A 16 -1.47 4.84 12.76
CA VAL A 16 -0.96 5.60 11.61
C VAL A 16 -0.52 4.59 10.57
N MET A 17 -1.37 4.30 9.58
CA MET A 17 -1.08 3.29 8.55
C MET A 17 -0.04 3.77 7.53
N HIS A 18 0.23 5.08 7.49
CA HIS A 18 1.33 5.71 6.77
C HIS A 18 1.79 6.93 7.58
N PRO A 19 3.10 7.10 7.86
CA PRO A 19 3.59 8.25 8.63
C PRO A 19 3.29 9.59 7.94
N GLU A 20 3.26 10.66 8.71
CA GLU A 20 3.27 12.01 8.15
C GLU A 20 4.58 12.24 7.39
N LEU A 21 4.48 12.79 6.19
CA LEU A 21 5.60 13.06 5.30
C LEU A 21 5.76 14.55 5.08
N SER A 22 7.00 14.99 4.91
CA SER A 22 7.33 16.29 4.33
C SER A 22 6.94 16.35 2.85
N GLU A 23 6.80 17.57 2.32
CA GLU A 23 6.55 17.80 0.89
C GLU A 23 7.62 17.15 0.00
N GLN A 24 8.88 17.13 0.46
CA GLN A 24 9.98 16.51 -0.27
C GLN A 24 9.88 14.99 -0.31
N GLU A 25 9.46 14.36 0.79
CA GLU A 25 9.24 12.91 0.84
C GLU A 25 8.07 12.50 -0.06
N MET A 26 7.04 13.34 -0.19
CA MET A 26 5.93 13.10 -1.12
C MET A 26 6.31 13.12 -2.60
N LEU A 27 7.51 13.63 -2.95
CA LEU A 27 8.05 13.55 -4.31
C LEU A 27 8.80 12.24 -4.60
N THR A 28 9.03 11.41 -3.56
CA THR A 28 9.75 10.15 -3.68
C THR A 28 8.78 9.03 -4.11
N PRO A 29 9.15 8.17 -5.07
CA PRO A 29 8.33 7.00 -5.41
C PRO A 29 8.06 6.13 -4.18
N CYS A 30 6.83 5.66 -4.01
CA CYS A 30 6.44 4.86 -2.85
C CYS A 30 7.39 3.66 -2.64
N ALA A 31 7.74 2.96 -3.72
CA ALA A 31 8.64 1.81 -3.67
C ALA A 31 10.04 2.15 -3.10
N ASP A 32 10.54 3.37 -3.29
CA ASP A 32 11.87 3.73 -2.81
C ASP A 32 11.93 3.86 -1.28
N CYS A 33 10.87 4.38 -0.65
CA CYS A 33 10.74 4.37 0.80
C CYS A 33 10.37 2.97 1.31
N HIS A 34 9.46 2.28 0.62
CA HIS A 34 8.96 0.96 1.04
C HIS A 34 9.97 -0.18 0.87
N ARG A 35 11.04 0.00 0.08
CA ARG A 35 12.23 -0.86 0.10
C ARG A 35 12.86 -0.98 1.49
N GLU A 36 12.72 0.05 2.32
CA GLU A 36 13.28 0.08 3.67
C GLU A 36 12.19 -0.07 4.73
N ALA A 37 11.04 0.60 4.55
CA ALA A 37 9.95 0.58 5.52
C ALA A 37 9.18 -0.76 5.55
N THR A 38 8.99 -1.39 4.39
CA THR A 38 8.28 -2.68 4.26
C THR A 38 8.93 -3.54 3.16
N PRO A 39 10.19 -3.97 3.34
CA PRO A 39 10.99 -4.60 2.28
C PRO A 39 10.31 -5.81 1.66
N GLU A 40 9.52 -6.55 2.43
CA GLU A 40 8.89 -7.78 1.97
C GLU A 40 7.75 -7.50 1.00
N VAL A 41 6.96 -6.45 1.26
CA VAL A 41 5.89 -5.99 0.38
C VAL A 41 6.45 -5.43 -0.93
N GLU A 42 7.50 -4.61 -0.82
CA GLU A 42 8.17 -4.07 -2.00
C GLU A 42 8.75 -5.19 -2.86
N LYS A 43 9.41 -6.17 -2.23
CA LYS A 43 9.97 -7.33 -2.92
C LYS A 43 8.91 -8.20 -3.59
N GLU A 44 7.76 -8.41 -2.95
CA GLU A 44 6.63 -9.12 -3.56
C GLU A 44 6.12 -8.41 -4.81
N TRP A 45 5.92 -7.09 -4.72
CA TRP A 45 5.52 -6.26 -5.85
C TRP A 45 6.57 -6.25 -6.95
N PHE A 46 7.84 -5.98 -6.62
CA PHE A 46 8.95 -5.88 -7.57
C PHE A 46 9.11 -7.15 -8.40
N ASN A 47 8.92 -8.33 -7.77
CA ASN A 47 9.00 -9.63 -8.43
C ASN A 47 7.68 -10.09 -9.09
N SER A 48 6.61 -9.29 -9.01
CA SER A 48 5.33 -9.58 -9.64
C SER A 48 5.28 -9.12 -11.10
N LEU A 49 4.27 -9.57 -11.85
CA LEU A 49 4.02 -9.04 -13.19
C LEU A 49 3.71 -7.53 -13.15
N HIS A 50 3.08 -7.03 -12.09
CA HIS A 50 2.81 -5.60 -11.92
C HIS A 50 4.11 -4.80 -11.70
N GLY A 51 5.04 -5.31 -10.89
CA GLY A 51 6.36 -4.68 -10.71
C GLY A 51 7.17 -4.67 -12.00
N ILE A 52 7.24 -5.81 -12.70
CA ILE A 52 7.94 -5.95 -13.99
C ILE A 52 7.32 -5.02 -15.06
N ALA A 53 6.00 -4.89 -15.08
CA ALA A 53 5.27 -4.00 -15.98
C ALA A 53 5.20 -2.54 -15.48
N MET A 54 5.85 -2.22 -14.36
CA MET A 54 5.92 -0.88 -13.79
C MET A 54 4.56 -0.26 -13.42
N VAL A 55 3.57 -1.09 -13.08
CA VAL A 55 2.36 -0.65 -12.39
C VAL A 55 2.76 -0.24 -10.97
N LYS A 56 2.87 1.07 -10.72
CA LYS A 56 3.36 1.59 -9.44
C LYS A 56 2.31 1.42 -8.34
N CYS A 57 2.75 1.62 -7.11
CA CYS A 57 1.91 1.45 -5.92
C CYS A 57 0.64 2.32 -5.99
N TYR A 58 0.79 3.57 -6.45
CA TYR A 58 -0.32 4.53 -6.49
C TYR A 58 -1.42 4.18 -7.49
N GLN A 59 -1.16 3.34 -8.50
CA GLN A 59 -2.22 2.88 -9.41
C GLN A 59 -3.26 2.02 -8.69
N CYS A 60 -2.89 1.38 -7.57
CA CYS A 60 -3.82 0.64 -6.73
C CYS A 60 -4.18 1.41 -5.47
N HIS A 61 -3.19 2.01 -4.82
CA HIS A 61 -3.33 2.61 -3.49
C HIS A 61 -3.60 4.12 -3.50
N GLY A 62 -3.59 4.79 -4.66
CA GLY A 62 -3.69 6.25 -4.72
C GLY A 62 -2.37 6.96 -4.42
N THR A 63 -2.38 8.27 -4.66
CA THR A 63 -1.30 9.21 -4.31
C THR A 63 -1.39 9.60 -2.82
N PHE A 64 -0.49 10.46 -2.34
CA PHE A 64 -0.55 10.95 -0.96
C PHE A 64 -1.84 11.71 -0.60
N GLY A 65 -2.58 12.24 -1.59
CA GLY A 65 -3.84 12.96 -1.34
C GLY A 65 -5.08 12.06 -1.23
N ASP A 66 -5.05 10.86 -1.82
CA ASP A 66 -6.17 9.93 -1.93
C ASP A 66 -5.78 8.49 -1.53
N PHE A 67 -4.74 8.37 -0.70
CA PHE A 67 -4.16 7.09 -0.32
C PHE A 67 -5.16 6.18 0.39
N VAL A 68 -5.21 4.92 -0.06
CA VAL A 68 -5.96 3.84 0.57
C VAL A 68 -5.05 2.63 0.79
N VAL A 69 -5.11 2.07 2.00
CA VAL A 69 -4.33 0.87 2.33
C VAL A 69 -4.84 -0.35 1.58
N THR A 70 -6.16 -0.44 1.38
CA THR A 70 -6.80 -1.56 0.68
C THR A 70 -7.56 -1.03 -0.52
N PRO A 71 -7.09 -1.29 -1.75
CA PRO A 71 -7.79 -0.91 -2.97
C PRO A 71 -9.15 -1.58 -3.08
N SER A 72 -10.08 -0.92 -3.76
CA SER A 72 -11.36 -1.51 -4.16
C SER A 72 -11.21 -2.38 -5.42
N ARG A 73 -12.25 -3.14 -5.78
CA ARG A 73 -12.24 -3.95 -7.02
C ARG A 73 -12.27 -3.04 -8.26
N GLU A 74 -12.88 -1.88 -8.13
CA GLU A 74 -12.99 -0.85 -9.16
C GLU A 74 -11.61 -0.32 -9.57
N ASN A 75 -10.66 -0.21 -8.62
CA ASN A 75 -9.27 0.15 -8.93
C ASN A 75 -8.65 -0.86 -9.91
N CYS A 76 -8.93 -2.17 -9.73
CA CYS A 76 -8.46 -3.23 -10.62
C CYS A 76 -9.14 -3.20 -11.99
N ALA A 77 -10.42 -2.82 -12.04
CA ALA A 77 -11.24 -2.82 -13.25
C ALA A 77 -10.73 -1.87 -14.34
N THR A 78 -9.93 -0.85 -13.98
CA THR A 78 -9.26 0.05 -14.93
C THR A 78 -8.46 -0.71 -15.99
N CYS A 79 -7.82 -1.82 -15.60
CA CYS A 79 -7.03 -2.68 -16.51
C CYS A 79 -7.64 -4.08 -16.70
N HIS A 80 -8.36 -4.59 -15.70
CA HIS A 80 -8.87 -5.97 -15.67
C HIS A 80 -10.41 -6.04 -15.73
N LEU A 81 -11.01 -5.21 -16.58
CA LEU A 81 -12.47 -5.12 -16.71
C LEU A 81 -13.13 -6.48 -17.02
N ASP A 82 -12.49 -7.29 -17.87
CA ASP A 82 -13.02 -8.60 -18.27
C ASP A 82 -13.06 -9.61 -17.11
N MET A 83 -12.17 -9.46 -16.12
CA MET A 83 -12.19 -10.27 -14.89
C MET A 83 -13.37 -9.91 -13.99
N MET A 84 -13.89 -8.68 -14.06
CA MET A 84 -15.02 -8.24 -13.23
C MET A 84 -16.32 -8.98 -13.55
N GLU A 85 -16.46 -9.48 -14.78
CA GLU A 85 -17.59 -10.28 -15.23
C GLU A 85 -17.38 -11.79 -14.96
N LYS A 86 -16.13 -12.24 -15.03
CA LYS A 86 -15.76 -13.67 -14.90
C LYS A 86 -15.60 -14.13 -13.46
N CYS A 87 -15.20 -13.23 -12.56
CA CYS A 87 -14.94 -13.55 -11.15
C CYS A 87 -16.14 -13.21 -10.25
N SER A 88 -16.14 -13.78 -9.04
CA SER A 88 -17.16 -13.49 -8.03
C SER A 88 -17.27 -11.98 -7.77
N LYS A 89 -18.51 -11.48 -7.68
CA LYS A 89 -18.78 -10.06 -7.42
C LYS A 89 -18.67 -9.70 -5.94
N ASP A 90 -18.75 -10.69 -5.07
CA ASP A 90 -18.83 -10.50 -3.62
C ASP A 90 -17.48 -10.72 -2.93
N LYS A 91 -16.47 -11.16 -3.69
CA LYS A 91 -15.14 -11.46 -3.18
C LYS A 91 -14.11 -10.48 -3.76
N PRO A 92 -13.21 -9.95 -2.94
CA PRO A 92 -12.10 -9.18 -3.46
C PRO A 92 -11.08 -10.09 -4.16
N CYS A 93 -10.30 -9.52 -5.07
CA CYS A 93 -9.32 -10.27 -5.87
C CYS A 93 -8.32 -11.04 -4.98
N TRP A 94 -7.95 -10.47 -3.83
CA TRP A 94 -7.01 -11.06 -2.90
C TRP A 94 -7.58 -12.20 -2.04
N GLU A 95 -8.85 -12.59 -2.20
CA GLU A 95 -9.31 -13.87 -1.65
C GLU A 95 -8.65 -15.05 -2.37
N CYS A 96 -8.52 -14.96 -3.70
CA CYS A 96 -7.92 -16.01 -4.54
C CYS A 96 -6.46 -15.71 -4.90
N HIS A 97 -6.06 -14.44 -4.96
CA HIS A 97 -4.69 -14.03 -5.28
C HIS A 97 -3.94 -13.58 -4.03
N VAL A 98 -2.63 -13.81 -3.97
CA VAL A 98 -1.77 -13.25 -2.93
C VAL A 98 -1.54 -11.75 -3.22
N PRO A 99 -1.80 -10.82 -2.28
CA PRO A 99 -1.53 -9.40 -2.48
C PRO A 99 -0.10 -9.12 -2.96
N HIS A 100 0.09 -8.05 -3.72
CA HIS A 100 1.37 -7.56 -4.30
C HIS A 100 2.08 -8.50 -5.27
N SER A 101 2.07 -9.82 -5.06
CA SER A 101 2.56 -10.80 -6.04
C SER A 101 1.50 -11.17 -7.10
N PHE A 102 0.22 -11.06 -6.74
CA PHE A 102 -0.98 -11.43 -7.51
C PHE A 102 -0.95 -12.82 -8.14
N LYS A 103 -0.18 -13.74 -7.54
CA LYS A 103 -0.20 -15.17 -7.88
C LYS A 103 -1.44 -15.82 -7.28
N GLU A 104 -2.04 -16.77 -7.97
CA GLU A 104 -3.13 -17.59 -7.43
C GLU A 104 -2.63 -18.34 -6.18
N LYS A 105 -3.46 -18.36 -5.14
CA LYS A 105 -3.22 -19.17 -3.94
C LYS A 105 -3.43 -20.64 -4.33
N LYS A 106 -2.41 -21.46 -4.07
CA LYS A 106 -2.52 -22.92 -4.24
C LYS A 106 -3.35 -23.55 -3.14
#